data_AF-G4D3T1-F1
#
_entry.id   AF-G4D3T1-F1
#
_cell.length_a   1.000
_cell.length_b   1.000
_cell.length_c   1.000
_cell.angle_alpha   90.00
_cell.angle_beta   90.00
_cell.angle_gamma   90.00
#
_symmetry.space_group_name_H-M   'P 1'
#
loop_
_entity.id
_entity.type
_entity.pdbx_description
1 polymer ?
#
loop_
_entity_poly.entity_id
_entity_poly.type
_entity_poly.pdbx_seq_one_letter_code
_entity_poly.pdbx_strand_id
1 'polypeptide(L)'
;TFWGKGVSQGHSDAVRRIAGVKNAVQYTLPKQEIIEDIYNVERDLKSYEAHSREVFVVAEEGVDKEAIRREIVTMKNYFDEYETTVHFISQEEFEREHTGMPHGGHVIRVGETPNGKEVYKFTLELDSNPDFTASVNVACIRACQKFFENNSFGAHTVLDTPPIYYIDFNSRNAIEKYL
;
A
#
# COMPACT_ATOMS: atom_id res chain seq x y z
N THR A 1 -6.91 -0.44 -8.66
CA THR A 1 -5.66 -0.52 -7.89
C THR A 1 -5.94 -1.21 -6.59
N PHE A 2 -5.01 -2.06 -6.15
CA PHE A 2 -5.11 -2.83 -4.93
C PHE A 2 -3.89 -2.51 -4.06
N TRP A 3 -4.07 -2.34 -2.76
CA TRP A 3 -3.00 -2.02 -1.81
C TRP A 3 -2.88 -3.11 -0.75
N GLY A 4 -1.64 -3.49 -0.46
CA GLY A 4 -1.30 -4.50 0.53
C GLY A 4 -0.99 -5.88 -0.06
N LYS A 5 -0.83 -6.93 0.76
CA LYS A 5 -0.88 -6.90 2.24
C LYS A 5 0.11 -5.87 2.79
N GLY A 6 -0.37 -4.94 3.61
CA GLY A 6 0.49 -3.86 4.08
C GLY A 6 -0.02 -3.14 5.30
N VAL A 7 0.93 -2.65 6.10
CA VAL A 7 0.63 -1.84 7.29
C VAL A 7 0.19 -0.44 6.87
N SER A 8 -0.98 0.01 7.34
CA SER A 8 -1.35 1.42 7.23
C SER A 8 -1.09 2.13 8.56
N GLN A 9 -0.10 3.03 8.56
CA GLN A 9 0.26 3.81 9.75
C GLN A 9 -0.92 4.67 10.24
N GLY A 10 -1.60 5.37 9.32
CA GLY A 10 -2.73 6.22 9.69
C GLY A 10 -3.89 5.46 10.35
N HIS A 11 -4.20 4.24 9.90
CA HIS A 11 -5.23 3.40 10.51
C HIS A 11 -4.74 2.80 11.83
N SER A 12 -3.47 2.35 11.90
CA SER A 12 -2.87 1.86 13.14
C SER A 12 -2.92 2.92 14.23
N ASP A 13 -2.57 4.17 13.90
CA ASP A 13 -2.62 5.30 14.82
C ASP A 13 -4.04 5.67 15.24
N ALA A 14 -5.03 5.50 14.36
CA ALA A 14 -6.43 5.70 14.72
C ALA A 14 -6.90 4.71 15.78
N VAL A 15 -6.52 3.43 15.64
CA VAL A 15 -6.83 2.39 16.64
C VAL A 15 -6.10 2.64 17.96
N ARG A 16 -4.83 3.07 17.92
CA ARG A 16 -4.05 3.40 19.13
C ARG A 16 -4.64 4.56 19.95
N ARG A 17 -5.51 5.39 19.35
CA ARG A 17 -6.19 6.49 20.05
C ARG A 17 -7.45 6.05 20.80
N ILE A 18 -7.92 4.82 20.61
CA ILE A 18 -9.06 4.27 21.34
C ILE A 18 -8.67 4.00 22.79
N ALA A 19 -9.53 4.40 23.74
CA ALA A 19 -9.27 4.19 25.16
C ALA A 19 -9.14 2.68 25.48
N GLY A 20 -8.14 2.32 26.28
CA GLY A 20 -7.86 0.92 26.63
C GLY A 20 -7.05 0.15 25.59
N VAL A 21 -6.65 0.77 24.47
CA VAL A 21 -5.70 0.19 23.52
C VAL A 21 -4.28 0.60 23.91
N LYS A 22 -3.47 -0.38 24.34
CA LYS A 22 -2.05 -0.18 24.66
C LYS A 22 -1.21 -0.05 23.39
N ASN A 23 -1.46 -0.90 22.40
CA ASN A 23 -0.81 -0.84 21.10
C ASN A 23 -1.69 -1.48 20.02
N ALA A 24 -1.47 -1.13 18.76
CA ALA A 24 -2.17 -1.75 17.66
C ALA A 24 -1.40 -1.62 16.33
N VAL A 25 -1.71 -2.53 15.41
CA VAL A 25 -1.34 -2.44 14.00
C VAL A 25 -2.54 -2.81 13.14
N GLN A 26 -2.65 -2.15 11.99
CA GLN A 26 -3.67 -2.43 11.00
C GLN A 26 -3.03 -2.83 9.67
N TYR A 27 -3.53 -3.93 9.09
CA TYR A 27 -3.19 -4.39 7.75
C TYR A 27 -4.36 -4.16 6.79
N THR A 28 -4.05 -3.53 5.67
CA THR A 28 -4.96 -3.48 4.52
C THR A 28 -4.64 -4.65 3.61
N LEU A 29 -5.66 -5.44 3.27
CA LEU A 29 -5.53 -6.68 2.52
C LEU A 29 -6.36 -6.56 1.23
N PRO A 30 -5.76 -6.72 0.05
CA PRO A 30 -6.55 -6.80 -1.16
C PRO A 30 -7.27 -8.15 -1.22
N LYS A 31 -8.53 -8.15 -1.66
CA LYS A 31 -9.32 -9.37 -1.83
C LYS A 31 -8.79 -10.16 -3.03
N GLN A 32 -8.11 -11.28 -2.75
CA GLN A 32 -7.41 -12.06 -3.77
C GLN A 32 -8.37 -12.66 -4.79
N GLU A 33 -9.56 -13.07 -4.34
CA GLU A 33 -10.62 -13.57 -5.21
C GLU A 33 -11.01 -12.58 -6.31
N ILE A 34 -10.95 -11.27 -6.04
CA ILE A 34 -11.20 -10.22 -7.03
C ILE A 34 -10.02 -10.07 -8.00
N ILE A 35 -8.79 -10.18 -7.51
CA ILE A 35 -7.58 -10.06 -8.34
C ILE A 35 -7.45 -11.27 -9.28
N GLU A 36 -7.79 -12.46 -8.80
CA GLU A 36 -7.76 -13.70 -9.56
C GLU A 36 -8.81 -13.71 -10.68
N ASP A 37 -10.02 -13.21 -10.40
CA ASP A 37 -11.11 -13.14 -11.38
C ASP A 37 -11.22 -11.78 -12.11
N ILE A 38 -10.13 -11.03 -12.19
CA ILE A 38 -10.13 -9.63 -12.69
C ILE A 38 -10.68 -9.45 -14.12
N TYR A 39 -10.79 -10.53 -14.89
CA TYR A 39 -11.39 -10.55 -16.23
C TYR A 39 -12.91 -10.45 -16.23
N ASN A 40 -13.56 -10.97 -15.18
CA ASN A 40 -15.02 -11.09 -15.07
C ASN A 40 -15.60 -10.21 -13.97
N VAL A 41 -14.75 -9.70 -13.08
CA VAL A 41 -15.11 -8.72 -12.05
C VAL A 41 -15.75 -7.48 -12.66
N GLU A 42 -16.84 -7.04 -12.03
CA GLU A 42 -17.54 -5.80 -12.38
C GLU A 42 -16.59 -4.59 -12.37
N ARG A 43 -16.83 -3.68 -13.32
CA ARG A 43 -16.10 -2.41 -13.35
C ARG A 43 -16.67 -1.50 -12.24
N ASP A 44 -15.84 -0.59 -11.74
CA ASP A 44 -16.19 0.41 -10.71
C ASP A 44 -16.30 -0.08 -9.26
N LEU A 45 -15.48 -1.07 -8.89
CA LEU A 45 -15.29 -1.47 -7.49
C LEU A 45 -14.90 -0.28 -6.61
N LYS A 46 -15.61 -0.14 -5.50
CA LYS A 46 -15.26 0.78 -4.42
C LYS A 46 -14.12 0.19 -3.58
N SER A 47 -13.41 1.06 -2.86
CA SER A 47 -12.25 0.65 -2.07
C SER A 47 -12.58 -0.44 -1.05
N TYR A 48 -13.73 -0.34 -0.38
CA TYR A 48 -14.19 -1.31 0.62
C TYR A 48 -14.66 -2.65 0.04
N GLU A 49 -14.98 -2.69 -1.26
CA GLU A 49 -15.30 -3.92 -1.97
C GLU A 49 -14.02 -4.65 -2.35
N ALA A 50 -12.96 -3.91 -2.69
CA ALA A 50 -11.68 -4.44 -3.15
C ALA A 50 -10.71 -4.84 -2.01
N HIS A 51 -10.98 -4.43 -0.76
CA HIS A 51 -10.08 -4.65 0.37
C HIS A 51 -10.82 -5.08 1.63
N SER A 52 -10.18 -5.91 2.43
CA SER A 52 -10.53 -6.14 3.82
C SER A 52 -9.47 -5.53 4.74
N ARG A 53 -9.80 -5.44 6.03
CA ARG A 53 -8.93 -4.89 7.06
C ARG A 53 -8.76 -5.88 8.20
N GLU A 54 -7.53 -5.99 8.67
CA GLU A 54 -7.19 -6.82 9.81
C GLU A 54 -6.49 -5.94 10.85
N VAL A 55 -6.96 -6.00 12.09
CA VAL A 55 -6.46 -5.16 13.19
C VAL A 55 -5.99 -6.07 14.31
N PHE A 56 -4.73 -5.92 14.72
CA PHE A 56 -4.17 -6.62 15.87
C PHE A 56 -4.00 -5.63 17.00
N VAL A 57 -4.61 -5.92 18.14
CA VAL A 57 -4.75 -5.02 19.28
C VAL A 57 -4.13 -5.65 20.52
N VAL A 58 -3.22 -4.92 21.16
CA VAL A 58 -2.80 -5.16 22.53
C VAL A 58 -3.66 -4.27 23.42
N ALA A 59 -4.55 -4.88 24.19
CA ALA A 59 -5.42 -4.18 25.12
C ALA A 59 -4.73 -3.96 26.47
N GLU A 60 -5.11 -2.91 27.18
CA GLU A 60 -4.75 -2.73 28.59
C GLU A 60 -5.42 -3.80 29.47
N GLU A 61 -4.92 -3.98 30.70
CA GLU A 61 -5.48 -4.97 31.62
C GLU A 61 -6.87 -4.55 32.13
N GLY A 62 -7.82 -5.49 32.14
CA GLY A 62 -9.16 -5.27 32.70
C GLY A 62 -10.14 -4.47 31.83
N VAL A 63 -9.77 -4.10 30.60
CA VAL A 63 -10.66 -3.34 29.68
C VAL A 63 -11.65 -4.24 28.95
N ASP A 64 -12.78 -3.66 28.55
CA ASP A 64 -13.79 -4.33 27.73
C ASP A 64 -13.34 -4.42 26.27
N LYS A 65 -12.82 -5.59 25.89
CA LYS A 65 -12.40 -5.90 24.52
C LYS A 65 -13.53 -5.78 23.50
N GLU A 66 -14.78 -6.05 23.88
CA GLU A 66 -15.91 -5.94 22.96
C GLU A 66 -16.33 -4.50 22.73
N ALA A 67 -16.16 -3.62 23.72
CA ALA A 67 -16.30 -2.18 23.53
C ALA A 67 -15.26 -1.64 22.54
N ILE A 68 -13.97 -2.01 22.71
CA ILE A 68 -12.90 -1.63 21.79
C ILE A 68 -13.17 -2.15 20.38
N ARG A 69 -13.55 -3.43 20.25
CA ARG A 69 -13.90 -4.04 18.95
C ARG A 69 -15.01 -3.24 18.25
N ARG A 70 -16.08 -2.90 18.98
CA ARG A 70 -17.21 -2.13 18.44
C ARG A 70 -16.76 -0.75 17.99
N GLU A 71 -15.95 -0.06 18.79
CA GLU A 71 -15.42 1.26 18.45
C GLU A 71 -14.56 1.21 17.17
N ILE A 72 -13.70 0.19 17.03
CA ILE A 72 -12.91 -0.02 15.81
C ILE A 72 -13.82 -0.20 14.60
N VAL A 73 -14.71 -1.20 14.60
CA VAL A 73 -15.50 -1.56 13.40
C VAL A 73 -16.55 -0.52 13.03
N THR A 74 -16.89 0.42 13.93
CA THR A 74 -17.83 1.52 13.66
C THR A 74 -17.16 2.87 13.44
N MET A 75 -15.82 2.90 13.43
CA MET A 75 -15.06 4.14 13.27
C MET A 75 -15.19 4.70 11.84
N LYS A 76 -15.86 5.84 11.74
CA LYS A 76 -16.16 6.52 10.48
C LYS A 76 -14.90 6.85 9.68
N ASN A 77 -14.95 6.58 8.37
CA ASN A 77 -13.88 6.83 7.40
C ASN A 77 -12.65 5.91 7.54
N TYR A 78 -12.63 5.01 8.52
CA TYR A 78 -11.51 4.09 8.75
C TYR A 78 -11.94 2.64 8.51
N PHE A 79 -13.03 2.20 9.15
CA PHE A 79 -13.40 0.79 9.22
C PHE A 79 -14.90 0.52 8.97
N ASP A 80 -15.77 1.52 9.10
CA ASP A 80 -17.23 1.37 9.08
C ASP A 80 -17.81 0.83 7.77
N GLU A 81 -17.13 1.07 6.65
CA GLU A 81 -17.52 0.51 5.34
C GLU A 81 -16.80 -0.81 5.00
N TYR A 82 -15.76 -1.19 5.75
CA TYR A 82 -14.86 -2.29 5.42
C TYR A 82 -15.18 -3.54 6.23
N GLU A 83 -15.06 -4.69 5.58
CA GLU A 83 -14.93 -5.96 6.28
C GLU A 83 -13.67 -5.94 7.16
N THR A 84 -13.88 -5.87 8.47
CA THR A 84 -12.81 -5.63 9.45
C THR A 84 -12.79 -6.74 10.49
N THR A 85 -11.66 -7.44 10.58
CA THR A 85 -11.40 -8.45 11.62
C THR A 85 -10.49 -7.86 12.70
N VAL A 86 -10.88 -8.01 13.97
CA VAL A 86 -10.09 -7.53 15.11
C VAL A 86 -9.60 -8.71 15.96
N HIS A 87 -8.29 -8.79 16.14
CA HIS A 87 -7.60 -9.79 16.94
C HIS A 87 -7.04 -9.14 18.19
N PHE A 88 -7.29 -9.73 19.36
CA PHE A 88 -6.65 -9.30 20.61
C PHE A 88 -5.49 -10.24 20.90
N ILE A 89 -4.28 -9.70 20.89
CA ILE A 89 -3.03 -10.46 21.03
C ILE A 89 -2.22 -9.97 22.23
N SER A 90 -1.20 -10.75 22.59
CA SER A 90 -0.26 -10.35 23.65
C SER A 90 0.76 -9.31 23.14
N GLN A 91 1.40 -8.61 24.07
CA GLN A 91 2.52 -7.71 23.74
C GLN A 91 3.69 -8.48 23.11
N GLU A 92 3.98 -9.68 23.59
CA GLU A 92 5.08 -10.52 23.09
C GLU A 92 4.84 -10.97 21.64
N GLU A 93 3.60 -11.36 21.32
CA GLU A 93 3.19 -11.69 19.96
C GLU A 93 3.27 -10.48 19.03
N PHE A 94 2.83 -9.31 19.50
CA PHE A 94 2.95 -8.06 18.75
C PHE A 94 4.41 -7.75 18.40
N GLU A 95 5.31 -7.84 19.37
CA GLU A 95 6.74 -7.55 19.17
C GLU A 95 7.40 -8.52 18.18
N ARG A 96 7.02 -9.79 18.25
CA ARG A 96 7.56 -10.84 17.38
C ARG A 96 7.06 -10.73 15.94
N GLU A 97 5.79 -10.42 15.72
CA GLU A 97 5.14 -10.63 14.42
C GLU A 97 4.69 -9.34 13.72
N HIS A 98 4.56 -8.24 14.46
CA HIS A 98 3.84 -7.05 14.01
C HIS A 98 4.66 -5.75 14.10
N THR A 99 5.98 -5.86 14.16
CA THR A 99 6.92 -4.71 14.23
C THR A 99 7.47 -4.28 12.87
N GLY A 100 7.34 -5.13 11.85
CA GLY A 100 7.73 -4.79 10.48
C GLY A 100 6.79 -3.78 9.81
N MET A 101 7.23 -3.24 8.67
CA MET A 101 6.41 -2.36 7.83
C MET A 101 6.29 -2.90 6.39
N PRO A 102 5.79 -4.13 6.20
CA PRO A 102 5.56 -4.65 4.87
C PRO A 102 4.47 -3.85 4.18
N HIS A 103 4.57 -3.79 2.86
CA HIS A 103 3.49 -3.26 2.02
C HIS A 103 3.60 -3.86 0.62
N GLY A 104 2.60 -3.59 -0.19
CA GLY A 104 2.62 -3.97 -1.59
C GLY A 104 1.41 -3.43 -2.30
N GLY A 105 1.14 -4.01 -3.46
CA GLY A 105 -0.09 -3.76 -4.17
C GLY A 105 0.01 -4.08 -5.65
N HIS A 106 -1.12 -3.92 -6.32
CA HIS A 106 -1.27 -4.19 -7.73
C HIS A 106 -1.92 -3.01 -8.46
N VAL A 107 -1.32 -2.62 -9.58
CA VAL A 107 -1.96 -1.78 -10.59
C VAL A 107 -2.29 -2.70 -11.76
N ILE A 108 -3.59 -2.94 -11.98
CA ILE A 108 -4.08 -3.83 -13.03
C ILE A 108 -4.94 -3.02 -13.99
N ARG A 109 -4.64 -3.14 -15.28
CA ARG A 109 -5.45 -2.62 -16.37
C ARG A 109 -5.94 -3.78 -17.21
N VAL A 110 -7.26 -3.91 -17.33
CA VAL A 110 -7.90 -4.81 -18.29
C VAL A 110 -8.48 -3.94 -19.40
N GLY A 111 -8.07 -4.21 -20.63
CA GLY A 111 -8.55 -3.57 -21.85
C GLY A 111 -9.18 -4.61 -22.78
N GLU A 112 -9.85 -4.11 -23.83
CA GLU A 112 -10.46 -4.93 -24.86
C GLU A 112 -10.03 -4.41 -26.23
N THR A 113 -9.68 -5.34 -27.12
CA THR A 113 -9.44 -5.11 -28.54
C THR A 113 -10.47 -5.91 -29.34
N PRO A 114 -10.61 -5.68 -30.66
CA PRO A 114 -11.47 -6.51 -31.50
C PRO A 114 -11.15 -8.02 -31.45
N ASN A 115 -9.94 -8.40 -31.03
CA ASN A 115 -9.47 -9.77 -30.98
C ASN A 115 -9.54 -10.40 -29.59
N GLY A 116 -9.92 -9.65 -28.55
CA GLY A 116 -10.05 -10.19 -27.20
C GLY A 116 -9.68 -9.21 -26.08
N LYS A 117 -9.58 -9.75 -24.87
CA LYS A 117 -9.21 -9.01 -23.66
C LYS A 117 -7.68 -8.97 -23.52
N GLU A 118 -7.15 -7.81 -23.15
CA GLU A 118 -5.73 -7.58 -22.91
C GLU A 118 -5.52 -7.14 -21.47
N VAL A 119 -4.46 -7.63 -20.81
CA VAL A 119 -4.20 -7.29 -19.39
C VAL A 119 -2.76 -6.88 -19.16
N TYR A 120 -2.59 -5.75 -18.49
CA TYR A 120 -1.33 -5.29 -17.93
C TYR A 120 -1.42 -5.31 -16.40
N LYS A 121 -0.37 -5.85 -15.76
CA LYS A 121 -0.24 -5.91 -14.30
C LYS A 121 1.12 -5.35 -13.88
N PHE A 122 1.12 -4.55 -12.83
CA PHE A 122 2.31 -4.10 -12.11
C PHE A 122 2.13 -4.40 -10.63
N THR A 123 3.14 -5.02 -10.01
CA THR A 123 3.08 -5.51 -8.63
C THR A 123 4.26 -4.99 -7.82
N LEU A 124 4.00 -4.62 -6.57
CA LEU A 124 5.02 -4.41 -5.55
C LEU A 124 4.82 -5.42 -4.41
N GLU A 125 5.91 -6.06 -4.00
CA GLU A 125 6.01 -6.95 -2.85
C GLU A 125 7.17 -6.46 -2.00
N LEU A 126 6.89 -5.79 -0.89
CA LEU A 126 7.88 -5.02 -0.12
C LEU A 126 7.95 -5.55 1.31
N ASP A 127 9.13 -6.00 1.72
CA ASP A 127 9.42 -6.31 3.13
C ASP A 127 9.44 -5.03 3.99
N SER A 128 9.92 -3.92 3.41
CA SER A 128 10.01 -2.60 4.04
C SER A 128 9.53 -1.51 3.09
N ASN A 129 8.30 -1.05 3.32
CA ASN A 129 7.72 0.10 2.62
C ASN A 129 8.58 1.38 2.72
N PRO A 130 9.08 1.78 3.91
CA PRO A 130 9.89 3.00 4.00
C PRO A 130 11.21 2.88 3.23
N ASP A 131 11.89 1.73 3.25
CA ASP A 131 13.17 1.57 2.54
C ASP A 131 12.99 1.58 1.03
N PHE A 132 11.93 0.92 0.53
CA PHE A 132 11.59 1.00 -0.90
C PHE A 132 11.27 2.44 -1.30
N THR A 133 10.46 3.15 -0.51
CA THR A 133 10.12 4.55 -0.76
C THR A 133 11.37 5.44 -0.75
N ALA A 134 12.29 5.23 0.19
CA ALA A 134 13.55 5.96 0.25
C ALA A 134 14.42 5.69 -0.98
N SER A 135 14.46 4.45 -1.46
CA SER A 135 15.19 4.07 -2.68
C SER A 135 14.63 4.79 -3.92
N VAL A 136 13.31 4.88 -4.05
CA VAL A 136 12.66 5.66 -5.11
C VAL A 136 13.01 7.13 -4.99
N ASN A 137 12.98 7.71 -3.77
CA ASN A 137 13.37 9.11 -3.56
C ASN A 137 14.82 9.40 -3.99
N VAL A 138 15.76 8.50 -3.69
CA VAL A 138 17.15 8.64 -4.14
C VAL A 138 17.25 8.61 -5.67
N ALA A 139 16.48 7.77 -6.35
CA ALA A 139 16.40 7.79 -7.81
C ALA A 139 15.80 9.10 -8.33
N CYS A 140 14.76 9.64 -7.68
CA CYS A 140 14.17 10.93 -8.02
C CYS A 140 15.16 12.10 -7.87
N ILE A 141 16.08 12.06 -6.89
CA ILE A 141 17.13 13.10 -6.75
C ILE A 141 18.01 13.16 -8.00
N ARG A 142 18.37 12.01 -8.58
CA ARG A 142 19.11 11.96 -9.85
C ARG A 142 18.30 12.59 -10.98
N ALA A 143 17.00 12.34 -11.01
CA ALA A 143 16.12 12.97 -12.00
C ALA A 143 16.05 14.49 -11.85
N CYS A 144 15.99 15.01 -10.61
CA CYS A 144 16.06 16.45 -10.34
C CYS A 144 17.35 17.07 -10.90
N GLN A 145 18.49 16.40 -10.75
CA GLN A 145 19.75 16.87 -11.34
C GLN A 145 19.67 16.94 -12.87
N LYS A 146 19.06 15.95 -13.53
CA LYS A 146 18.87 15.96 -14.99
C LYS A 146 17.95 17.06 -15.48
N PHE A 147 16.86 17.35 -14.76
CA PHE A 147 16.04 18.52 -15.08
C PHE A 147 16.82 19.82 -14.96
N PHE A 148 17.61 19.98 -13.89
CA PHE A 148 18.45 21.16 -13.68
C PHE A 148 19.49 21.34 -14.79
N GLU A 149 20.20 20.27 -15.17
CA GLU A 149 21.18 20.27 -16.28
C GLU A 149 20.55 20.71 -17.62
N ASN A 150 19.26 20.45 -17.80
CA ASN A 150 18.50 20.81 -19.01
C ASN A 150 17.75 22.14 -18.88
N ASN A 151 18.02 22.94 -17.85
CA ASN A 151 17.32 24.21 -17.55
C ASN A 151 15.79 24.07 -17.44
N SER A 152 15.31 22.89 -17.02
CA SER A 152 13.90 22.64 -16.72
C SER A 152 13.66 22.93 -15.25
N PHE A 153 13.00 24.06 -14.97
CA PHE A 153 12.74 24.54 -13.61
C PHE A 153 11.27 24.46 -13.25
N GLY A 154 10.98 24.34 -11.96
CA GLY A 154 9.62 24.25 -11.43
C GLY A 154 9.34 22.89 -10.77
N ALA A 155 8.07 22.65 -10.47
CA ALA A 155 7.64 21.37 -9.91
C ALA A 155 7.43 20.35 -11.04
N HIS A 156 7.96 19.15 -10.84
CA HIS A 156 7.79 18.00 -11.73
C HIS A 156 7.20 16.84 -10.94
N THR A 157 6.42 16.02 -11.63
CA THR A 157 5.89 14.75 -11.11
C THR A 157 6.53 13.56 -11.82
N VAL A 158 6.24 12.35 -11.34
CA VAL A 158 6.68 11.11 -12.01
C VAL A 158 6.15 11.00 -13.44
N LEU A 159 5.05 11.69 -13.79
CA LEU A 159 4.48 11.70 -15.14
C LEU A 159 5.27 12.58 -16.11
N ASP A 160 5.97 13.59 -15.59
CA ASP A 160 6.79 14.52 -16.38
C ASP A 160 8.22 13.99 -16.57
N THR A 161 8.59 12.92 -15.85
CA THR A 161 9.98 12.49 -15.69
C THR A 161 10.29 11.28 -16.58
N PRO A 162 11.16 11.43 -17.60
CA PRO A 162 11.57 10.32 -18.44
C PRO A 162 12.25 9.21 -17.61
N PRO A 163 12.00 7.91 -17.87
CA PRO A 163 12.63 6.82 -17.13
C PRO A 163 14.17 6.87 -17.06
N ILE A 164 14.82 7.35 -18.12
CA ILE A 164 16.27 7.52 -18.21
C ILE A 164 16.84 8.50 -17.18
N TYR A 165 16.03 9.40 -16.62
CA TYR A 165 16.47 10.36 -15.61
C TYR A 165 16.70 9.71 -14.24
N TYR A 166 16.10 8.54 -13.98
CA TYR A 166 16.24 7.84 -12.70
C TYR A 166 17.52 7.01 -12.60
N ILE A 167 18.19 6.71 -13.71
CA ILE A 167 19.36 5.82 -13.75
C ILE A 167 20.67 6.60 -14.04
N ASP A 168 21.81 6.01 -13.68
CA ASP A 168 23.14 6.62 -13.82
C ASP A 168 23.79 6.41 -15.20
N PHE A 169 23.03 5.90 -16.18
CA PHE A 169 23.47 5.67 -17.54
C PHE A 169 23.16 6.87 -18.45
N ASN A 170 24.03 7.10 -19.45
CA ASN A 170 23.62 7.85 -20.63
C ASN A 170 22.72 6.98 -21.52
N SER A 171 22.02 7.59 -22.49
CA SER A 171 21.07 6.88 -23.34
C SER A 171 21.68 5.69 -24.09
N ARG A 172 22.91 5.83 -24.58
CA ARG A 172 23.59 4.74 -25.31
C ARG A 172 23.84 3.54 -24.41
N ASN A 173 24.41 3.76 -23.23
CA ASN A 173 24.72 2.68 -22.30
C ASN A 173 23.43 2.02 -21.76
N ALA A 174 22.36 2.79 -21.59
CA ALA A 174 21.06 2.25 -21.18
C ALA A 174 20.47 1.33 -22.27
N ILE A 175 20.56 1.73 -23.53
CA ILE A 175 20.14 0.89 -24.67
C ILE A 175 20.98 -0.38 -24.70
N GLU A 176 22.31 -0.27 -24.78
CA GLU A 176 23.21 -1.43 -24.87
C GLU A 176 23.04 -2.44 -23.73
N LYS A 177 22.58 -2.00 -22.54
CA LYS A 177 22.40 -2.87 -21.38
C LYS A 177 20.99 -3.47 -21.26
N TYR A 178 19.93 -2.74 -21.64
CA TYR A 178 18.56 -3.09 -21.30
C TYR A 178 17.61 -3.30 -22.50
N LEU A 179 18.01 -2.95 -23.73
CA LEU A 179 17.23 -3.10 -24.96
C LEU A 179 18.01 -3.86 -26.04
#